data_AF-A0A7K1VT17-F1
#
_entry.id   AF-A0A7K1VT17-F1
#
_cell.length_a   1.000
_cell.length_b   1.000
_cell.length_c   1.000
_cell.angle_alpha   90.00
_cell.angle_beta   90.00
_cell.angle_gamma   90.00
#
_symmetry.space_group_name_H-M   'P 1'
#
loop_
_entity.id
_entity.type
_entity.pdbx_description
1 polymer ?
#
loop_
_entity_poly.entity_id
_entity_poly.type
_entity_poly.pdbx_seq_one_letter_code
_entity_poly.pdbx_strand_id
1 'polypeptide(L)' 'MGLKRRPEGTAVVQLNTRVLPTVRDAVTDAAAASGMSVSLYIETHFTHLMSEDGRLPRAQDLRSELPITAA' A
#
# COMPACT_ATOMS: atom_id res chain seq x y z
N MET A 1 1.74 -24.32 5.16
CA MET A 1 1.34 -23.07 5.82
C MET A 1 0.19 -22.46 5.01
N GLY A 2 -1.06 -22.69 5.44
CA GLY A 2 -2.23 -22.24 4.68
C GLY A 2 -2.50 -20.76 4.94
N LEU A 3 -2.66 -19.96 3.88
CA LEU A 3 -3.18 -18.60 3.98
C LEU A 3 -4.52 -18.67 4.74
N LYS A 4 -4.59 -18.04 5.92
CA LYS A 4 -5.87 -17.86 6.63
C LYS A 4 -6.79 -17.12 5.66
N ARG A 5 -7.75 -17.84 5.08
CA ARG A 5 -8.78 -17.21 4.24
C ARG A 5 -9.49 -16.18 5.12
N ARG A 6 -9.63 -14.96 4.59
CA ARG A 6 -10.44 -13.92 5.24
C ARG A 6 -11.83 -14.50 5.55
N PRO A 7 -12.42 -14.20 6.72
CA PRO A 7 -13.81 -14.57 7.00
C PRO A 7 -14.72 -14.04 5.90
N GLU A 8 -15.50 -14.92 5.28
CA GLU A 8 -16.50 -14.53 4.30
C GLU A 8 -17.44 -13.48 4.93
N GLY A 9 -17.65 -12.36 4.23
CA GLY A 9 -18.50 -11.26 4.70
C GLY A 9 -17.78 -10.09 5.40
N THR A 10 -16.45 -10.08 5.49
CA THR A 10 -15.72 -8.89 5.98
C THR A 10 -15.85 -7.75 4.98
N ALA A 11 -16.44 -6.62 5.41
CA ALA A 11 -16.59 -5.43 4.57
C ALA A 11 -15.22 -4.91 4.12
N VAL A 12 -15.07 -4.69 2.82
CA VAL A 12 -13.90 -4.03 2.23
C VAL A 12 -14.25 -2.60 1.86
N VAL A 13 -13.29 -1.69 2.04
CA VAL A 13 -13.40 -0.30 1.62
C VAL A 13 -12.37 0.00 0.54
N GLN A 14 -12.72 0.83 -0.43
CA GLN A 14 -11.82 1.23 -1.50
C GLN A 14 -10.89 2.34 -1.00
N LEU A 15 -9.58 2.09 -1.08
CA LEU A 15 -8.56 3.11 -0.86
C LEU A 15 -8.14 3.70 -2.22
N ASN A 16 -8.47 4.97 -2.46
CA ASN A 16 -8.12 5.69 -3.69
C ASN A 16 -6.89 6.57 -3.46
N THR A 17 -5.90 6.46 -4.34
CA THR A 17 -4.70 7.30 -4.30
C THR A 17 -4.16 7.59 -5.69
N ARG A 18 -3.43 8.70 -5.83
CA ARG A 18 -2.67 9.03 -7.04
C ARG A 18 -1.20 8.69 -6.79
N VAL A 19 -0.62 7.92 -7.69
CA VAL A 19 0.79 7.52 -7.65
C VAL A 19 1.45 7.83 -8.99
N LEU A 20 2.78 7.97 -8.98
CA LEU A 20 3.54 8.05 -10.22
C LEU A 20 3.41 6.73 -10.99
N PRO A 21 3.45 6.75 -12.34
CA PRO A 21 3.40 5.52 -13.14
C PRO A 21 4.47 4.50 -12.73
N THR A 22 5.70 4.97 -12.48
CA THR A 22 6.82 4.12 -12.04
C THR A 22 6.56 3.40 -10.71
N VAL A 23 5.83 4.05 -9.78
CA VAL A 23 5.43 3.43 -8.51
C VAL A 23 4.35 2.38 -8.75
N ARG A 24 3.38 2.66 -9.63
CA ARG A 24 2.36 1.69 -10.01
C ARG A 24 2.98 0.44 -10.62
N ASP A 25 3.95 0.60 -11.53
CA ASP A 25 4.61 -0.51 -12.19
C ASP A 25 5.38 -1.36 -11.18
N ALA A 26 6.17 -0.73 -10.31
CA ALA A 26 6.89 -1.42 -9.24
C ALA A 26 5.97 -2.22 -8.30
N VAL A 27 4.81 -1.67 -7.93
CA VAL A 27 3.81 -2.38 -7.11
C VAL A 27 3.21 -3.56 -7.87
N THR A 28 2.94 -3.39 -9.17
CA THR A 28 2.38 -4.45 -10.02
C THR A 28 3.35 -5.62 -10.16
N ASP A 29 4.63 -5.33 -10.42
CA ASP A 29 5.67 -6.33 -10.56
C ASP A 29 5.91 -7.09 -9.24
N ALA A 30 5.95 -6.37 -8.11
CA ALA A 30 6.12 -6.99 -6.80
C ALA A 30 4.93 -7.90 -6.42
N ALA A 31 3.69 -7.48 -6.74
CA ALA A 31 2.51 -8.30 -6.54
C ALA A 31 2.58 -9.59 -7.39
N ALA A 32 2.95 -9.47 -8.66
CA ALA A 32 3.11 -10.61 -9.57
C ALA A 32 4.20 -11.58 -9.10
N ALA A 33 5.37 -11.07 -8.69
CA ALA A 33 6.46 -11.87 -8.14
C ALA A 33 6.07 -12.59 -6.84
N SER A 34 5.14 -12.01 -6.08
CA SER A 34 4.58 -12.60 -4.85
C SER A 34 3.42 -13.58 -5.11
N GLY A 35 2.97 -13.73 -6.36
CA GLY A 35 1.79 -14.54 -6.69
C GLY A 35 0.49 -13.97 -6.13
N MET A 36 0.42 -12.65 -5.92
CA MET A 36 -0.72 -11.96 -5.29
C MET A 36 -1.40 -11.01 -6.27
N SER A 37 -2.68 -10.72 -6.04
CA SER A 37 -3.30 -9.54 -6.65
C SER A 37 -2.71 -8.26 -6.05
N VAL A 38 -2.74 -7.15 -6.80
CA VAL A 38 -2.25 -5.85 -6.30
C VAL A 38 -2.92 -5.45 -4.99
N SER A 39 -4.24 -5.63 -4.88
CA SER A 39 -4.98 -5.31 -3.65
C SER A 39 -4.52 -6.14 -2.46
N LEU A 40 -4.32 -7.45 -2.66
CA LEU A 40 -3.85 -8.35 -1.60
C LEU A 40 -2.40 -8.05 -1.22
N TYR A 41 -1.56 -7.71 -2.19
CA TYR A 41 -0.17 -7.30 -1.96
C TYR A 41 -0.12 -6.05 -1.09
N ILE A 42 -0.88 -5.01 -1.43
CA ILE A 42 -0.93 -3.76 -0.65
C ILE A 42 -1.46 -4.01 0.77
N GLU A 43 -2.55 -4.77 0.91
CA GLU A 43 -3.12 -5.10 2.22
C GLU A 43 -2.13 -5.89 3.08
N THR A 44 -1.47 -6.90 2.51
CA THR A 44 -0.45 -7.71 3.20
C THR A 44 0.73 -6.83 3.61
N HIS A 45 1.19 -5.96 2.72
CA HIS A 45 2.30 -5.05 3.00
C HIS A 45 1.96 -4.06 4.13
N PHE A 46 0.77 -3.46 4.11
CA PHE A 46 0.30 -2.59 5.19
C PHE A 46 0.12 -3.34 6.51
N THR A 47 -0.41 -4.56 6.47
CA THR A 47 -0.53 -5.41 7.65
C THR A 47 0.83 -5.72 8.25
N HIS A 48 1.83 -6.00 7.40
CA HIS A 48 3.20 -6.22 7.84
C HIS A 48 3.79 -4.96 8.50
N LEU A 49 3.61 -3.77 7.90
CA LEU A 49 4.04 -2.51 8.49
C LEU A 49 3.37 -2.21 9.83
N MET A 50 2.11 -2.62 10.02
CA MET A 50 1.39 -2.47 11.28
C MET A 50 1.77 -3.53 12.32
N SER A 51 2.44 -4.63 11.93
CA SER A 51 2.69 -5.76 12.82
C SER A 51 3.65 -5.43 13.96
N GLU A 52 4.50 -4.40 13.82
CA GLU A 52 5.48 -4.03 14.84
C GLU A 52 4.91 -3.01 15.85
N ASP A 53 4.22 -1.97 15.38
CA ASP A 53 3.75 -0.86 16.22
C ASP A 53 2.21 -0.79 16.39
N GLY A 54 1.46 -1.72 15.79
CA GLY A 54 -0.01 -1.69 15.75
C GLY A 54 -0.60 -0.55 14.92
N ARG A 55 0.24 0.17 14.16
CA ARG A 55 -0.13 1.33 13.36
C ARG A 55 0.78 1.46 12.14
N LEU A 56 0.29 2.13 11.10
CA LEU A 56 1.14 2.46 9.96
C LEU A 56 2.23 3.46 10.39
N PRO A 57 3.47 3.31 9.91
CA PRO A 57 4.54 4.24 10.21
C PRO A 57 4.18 5.64 9.71
N ARG A 58 4.59 6.67 10.45
CA ARG A 58 4.45 8.05 9.97
C ARG A 58 5.32 8.21 8.73
N ALA A 59 4.70 8.57 7.61
CA ALA A 59 5.44 8.94 6.40
C ALA A 59 6.34 10.14 6.71
N GLN A 60 7.62 10.03 6.39
CA GLN A 60 8.52 11.17 6.36
C GLN A 60 8.31 11.89 5.03
N ASP A 61 8.17 13.20 5.08
CA ASP A 61 7.97 13.99 3.88
C ASP A 61 9.26 14.03 3.06
N LEU A 62 9.35 13.17 2.05
CA LEU A 62 10.48 13.13 1.11
C LEU A 62 10.26 14.06 -0.09
N ARG A 63 9.05 14.61 -0.23
CA ARG A 63 8.72 15.60 -1.26
C ARG A 63 8.48 16.92 -0.55
N SER A 64 9.56 17.62 -0.24
CA SER A 64 9.44 19.07 -0.05
C SER A 64 8.86 19.63 -1.35
N GLU A 65 7.55 19.82 -1.41
CA GLU A 65 6.92 20.66 -2.41
C GLU A 65 7.65 22.00 -2.29
N LEU A 66 8.41 22.37 -3.31
CA LEU A 66 8.93 23.73 -3.41
C LEU A 66 7.73 24.65 -3.20
N PRO A 67 7.82 25.66 -2.30
CA PRO A 67 6.70 26.55 -2.08
C PRO A 67 6.31 27.10 -3.45
N ILE A 68 5.03 27.01 -3.78
CA ILE A 68 4.48 27.68 -4.95
C ILE A 68 4.74 29.17 -4.70
N THR A 69 5.78 29.73 -5.31
CA THR A 69 5.96 31.18 -5.35
C THR A 69 4.74 31.73 -6.08
N ALA A 70 3.83 32.33 -5.32
CA ALA A 70 2.82 33.20 -5.88
C ALA A 70 3.56 34.39 -6.49
N ALA A 71 3.54 34.48 -7.83
CA ALA A 71 3.94 35.67 -8.58
C ALA A 71 2.70 36.52 -8.85
#